data_AF-A0A926CHG9-F1
#
_entry.id   AF-A0A926CHG9-F1
#
_cell.length_a   1.000
_cell.length_b   1.000
_cell.length_c   1.000
_cell.angle_alpha   90.00
_cell.angle_beta   90.00
_cell.angle_gamma   90.00
#
_symmetry.space_group_name_H-M   'P 1'
#
loop_
_entity.id
_entity.type
_entity.pdbx_description
1 polymer ?
#
loop_
_entity_poly.entity_id
_entity_poly.type
_entity_poly.pdbx_seq_one_letter_code
_entity_poly.pdbx_strand_id
1 'polypeptide(L)'
;KWPGTSRPIRVEAAAWRGKPVVFAVLGPWSRPERLPAPGSQEEDVRGLVLAIVAIVVLAGAALLTRIHLAKGRSDWRGALRLATFMFCVEIALWAARSHFNLSLGTLGMFFIAIGTSVYYGVIVWTVYLALEPYIRRYWPQTIISWTRVLSGRISDPIVGRDVLIGAAVSLCWRAVGHANFFSRGPGAVPSLVSTDLLLGLRSSIGEYLEVVPHAIRETLVIFFLLFLLRVVLRNQWLGALAFAIIFTAMAAYNAGIFQLLATFAIYASIATVILRFGLLALASAIFIDGIIGDVPVTSDPSVWYFGIFACVTIGVIALLTWAFRESIAGQKLFPEDLLG
;
A
#
# COMPACT_ATOMS: atom_id res chain seq x y z
N LYS A 1 33.36 -11.38 -8.66
CA LYS A 1 32.55 -10.18 -8.95
C LYS A 1 31.16 -10.64 -9.37
N TRP A 2 30.10 -9.91 -9.04
CA TRP A 2 28.76 -10.29 -9.51
C TRP A 2 28.70 -10.20 -11.05
N PRO A 3 28.07 -11.17 -11.75
CA PRO A 3 27.95 -11.14 -13.20
C PRO A 3 27.43 -9.78 -13.69
N GLY A 4 28.10 -9.18 -14.68
CA GLY A 4 27.70 -7.89 -15.24
C GLY A 4 28.00 -6.65 -14.39
N THR A 5 28.72 -6.75 -13.26
CA THR A 5 29.08 -5.58 -12.44
C THR A 5 30.53 -5.58 -11.97
N SER A 6 31.03 -4.41 -11.56
CA SER A 6 32.34 -4.27 -10.90
C SER A 6 32.30 -4.62 -9.40
N ARG A 7 31.14 -4.99 -8.85
CA ARG A 7 30.96 -5.23 -7.40
C ARG A 7 31.73 -6.48 -6.97
N PRO A 8 32.66 -6.37 -5.99
CA PRO A 8 33.41 -7.52 -5.51
C PRO A 8 32.45 -8.45 -4.77
N ILE A 9 32.65 -9.76 -4.95
CA ILE A 9 31.90 -10.79 -4.21
C ILE A 9 32.93 -11.79 -3.73
N ARG A 10 32.83 -12.14 -2.46
CA ARG A 10 33.59 -13.19 -1.80
C ARG A 10 32.67 -14.39 -1.63
N VAL A 11 33.12 -15.56 -2.06
CA VAL A 11 32.42 -16.81 -1.81
C VAL A 11 33.22 -17.55 -0.74
N GLU A 12 32.57 -17.88 0.37
CA GLU A 12 33.11 -18.77 1.39
C GLU A 12 32.44 -20.13 1.25
N ALA A 13 33.22 -21.20 1.34
CA ALA A 13 32.70 -22.55 1.31
C ALA A 13 33.39 -23.38 2.39
N ALA A 14 32.65 -24.28 3.02
CA ALA A 14 33.18 -25.23 3.98
C ALA A 14 32.82 -26.65 3.54
N ALA A 15 33.75 -27.58 3.75
CA ALA A 15 33.58 -29.00 3.46
C ALA A 15 33.76 -29.84 4.73
N TRP A 16 32.87 -30.83 4.91
CA TRP A 16 32.98 -31.84 5.95
C TRP A 16 33.31 -33.19 5.32
N ARG A 17 34.43 -33.80 5.71
CA ARG A 17 34.93 -35.07 5.15
C ARG A 17 35.03 -35.06 3.61
N GLY A 18 35.53 -33.96 3.05
CA GLY A 18 35.66 -33.79 1.60
C GLY A 18 34.35 -33.52 0.85
N LYS A 19 33.21 -33.43 1.56
CA LYS A 19 31.92 -33.05 0.97
C LYS A 19 31.59 -31.59 1.30
N PRO A 20 31.33 -30.72 0.32
CA PRO A 20 30.90 -29.35 0.59
C PRO A 20 29.57 -29.37 1.36
N VAL A 21 29.51 -28.67 2.49
CA VAL A 21 28.33 -28.63 3.38
C VAL A 21 27.76 -27.22 3.52
N VAL A 22 28.56 -26.19 3.28
CA VAL A 22 28.15 -24.79 3.44
C VAL A 22 28.73 -23.97 2.31
N PHE A 23 27.91 -23.08 1.75
CA PHE A 23 28.32 -22.01 0.85
C PHE A 23 27.72 -20.70 1.36
N ALA A 24 28.53 -19.65 1.43
CA ALA A 24 28.10 -18.30 1.76
C ALA A 24 28.61 -17.34 0.68
N VAL A 25 27.70 -16.51 0.18
CA VAL A 25 28.02 -15.44 -0.78
C VAL A 25 28.02 -14.12 -0.05
N LEU A 26 29.20 -13.53 0.09
CA LEU A 26 29.43 -12.28 0.81
C LEU A 26 29.68 -11.14 -0.19
N GLY A 27 28.78 -10.16 -0.20
CA GLY A 27 28.94 -8.90 -0.93
C GLY A 27 29.32 -7.73 0.00
N PRO A 28 29.56 -6.52 -0.54
CA PRO A 28 29.79 -5.30 0.23
C PRO A 28 28.64 -4.94 1.19
N TRP A 29 27.45 -5.51 0.94
CA TRP A 29 26.24 -5.37 1.76
C TRP A 29 26.08 -6.49 2.81
N SER A 30 26.93 -7.52 2.79
CA SER A 30 26.86 -8.64 3.75
C SER A 30 27.43 -8.23 5.10
N ARG A 31 26.71 -8.54 6.17
CA ARG A 31 27.12 -8.23 7.56
C ARG A 31 27.55 -9.50 8.30
N PRO A 32 28.52 -9.41 9.23
CA PRO A 32 28.90 -10.52 10.09
C PRO A 32 27.72 -11.04 10.92
N GLU A 33 27.52 -12.37 10.92
CA GLU A 33 26.42 -13.07 11.61
C GLU A 33 26.42 -12.88 13.14
N ARG A 34 27.56 -12.49 13.72
CA ARG A 34 27.74 -12.28 15.18
C ARG A 34 27.38 -10.88 15.67
N LEU A 35 27.03 -9.96 14.78
CA LEU A 35 26.44 -8.69 15.18
C LEU A 35 24.93 -8.92 15.36
N PRO A 36 24.29 -8.50 16.47
CA PRO A 36 22.84 -8.46 16.53
C PRO A 36 22.34 -7.70 15.30
N ALA A 37 21.30 -8.21 14.64
CA ALA A 37 20.74 -7.61 13.45
C ALA A 37 20.55 -6.10 13.70
N PRO A 38 21.21 -5.20 12.95
CA PRO A 38 21.03 -3.77 13.14
C PRO A 38 19.58 -3.46 12.80
N GLY A 39 18.81 -3.07 13.81
CA GLY A 39 17.37 -2.82 13.66
C GLY A 39 16.47 -3.60 14.61
N SER A 40 16.93 -4.61 15.37
CA SER A 40 16.04 -5.33 16.31
C SER A 40 15.29 -4.39 17.28
N GLN A 41 15.99 -3.46 17.91
CA GLN A 41 15.37 -2.47 18.79
C GLN A 41 14.49 -1.45 18.04
N GLU A 42 14.80 -1.14 16.78
CA GLU A 42 14.00 -0.25 15.93
C GLU A 42 12.71 -0.93 15.47
N GLU A 43 12.81 -2.18 15.02
CA GLU A 43 11.70 -3.06 14.64
C GLU A 43 10.78 -3.29 15.83
N ASP A 44 11.33 -3.48 17.04
CA ASP A 44 10.57 -3.59 18.28
C ASP A 44 9.80 -2.30 18.61
N VAL A 45 10.47 -1.13 18.56
CA VAL A 45 9.82 0.16 18.82
C VAL A 45 8.77 0.46 17.76
N ARG A 46 9.08 0.24 16.48
CA ARG A 46 8.14 0.41 15.37
C ARG A 46 6.94 -0.52 15.52
N GLY A 47 7.17 -1.79 15.85
CA GLY A 47 6.13 -2.77 16.13
C GLY A 47 5.22 -2.36 17.28
N LEU A 48 5.81 -1.88 18.39
CA LEU A 48 5.07 -1.37 19.54
C LEU A 48 4.21 -0.16 19.16
N VAL A 49 4.77 0.82 18.44
CA VAL A 49 4.02 2.01 17.99
C VAL A 49 2.88 1.61 17.07
N LEU A 50 3.11 0.72 16.10
CA LEU A 50 2.07 0.21 15.21
C LEU A 50 0.98 -0.56 15.97
N ALA A 51 1.35 -1.34 16.99
CA ALA A 51 0.39 -2.03 17.85
C ALA A 51 -0.49 -1.04 18.64
N ILE A 52 0.12 0.00 19.23
CA ILE A 52 -0.62 1.06 19.93
C ILE A 52 -1.56 1.77 18.96
N VAL A 53 -1.07 2.14 17.77
CA VAL A 53 -1.87 2.77 16.71
C VAL A 53 -3.05 1.87 16.33
N ALA A 54 -2.83 0.57 16.11
CA ALA A 54 -3.88 -0.38 15.78
C ALA A 54 -4.93 -0.47 16.90
N ILE A 55 -4.50 -0.56 18.17
CA ILE A 55 -5.42 -0.61 19.33
C ILE A 55 -6.25 0.67 19.41
N VAL A 56 -5.63 1.84 19.26
CA VAL A 56 -6.32 3.14 19.30
C VAL A 56 -7.33 3.26 18.15
N VAL A 57 -6.96 2.82 16.94
CA VAL A 57 -7.86 2.82 15.78
C VAL A 57 -9.05 1.90 16.02
N LEU A 58 -8.81 0.65 16.44
CA LEU A 58 -9.86 -0.33 16.64
C LEU A 58 -10.80 0.05 17.79
N ALA A 59 -10.25 0.46 18.94
CA ALA A 59 -11.05 0.89 20.09
C ALA A 59 -11.83 2.17 19.79
N GLY A 60 -11.19 3.16 19.16
CA GLY A 60 -11.83 4.39 18.74
C GLY A 60 -12.95 4.16 17.72
N ALA A 61 -12.69 3.32 16.71
CA ALA A 61 -13.67 3.00 15.68
C ALA A 61 -14.87 2.24 16.27
N ALA A 62 -14.62 1.25 17.15
CA ALA A 62 -15.69 0.51 17.81
C ALA A 62 -16.59 1.42 18.67
N LEU A 63 -15.99 2.32 19.46
CA LEU A 63 -16.73 3.27 20.29
C LEU A 63 -17.59 4.21 19.43
N LEU A 64 -17.00 4.80 18.39
CA LEU A 64 -17.71 5.74 17.51
C LEU A 64 -18.80 5.05 16.70
N THR A 65 -18.54 3.86 16.19
CA THR A 65 -19.55 3.05 15.48
C THR A 65 -20.72 2.75 16.38
N ARG A 66 -20.51 2.36 17.64
CA ARG A 66 -21.61 2.18 18.61
C ARG A 66 -22.43 3.45 18.79
N ILE A 67 -21.78 4.60 18.94
CA ILE A 67 -22.45 5.90 19.11
C ILE A 67 -23.23 6.30 17.85
N HIS A 68 -22.65 6.08 16.67
CA HIS A 68 -23.25 6.46 15.39
C HIS A 68 -24.42 5.55 15.00
N LEU A 69 -24.30 4.24 15.25
CA LEU A 69 -25.38 3.28 15.05
C LEU A 69 -26.58 3.59 15.95
N ALA A 70 -26.36 3.93 17.22
CA ALA A 70 -27.43 4.34 18.13
C ALA A 70 -28.19 5.59 17.65
N LYS A 71 -27.53 6.45 16.85
CA LYS A 71 -28.13 7.67 16.27
C LYS A 71 -28.81 7.42 14.93
N GLY A 72 -28.70 6.22 14.34
CA GLY A 72 -29.41 5.82 13.11
C GLY A 72 -29.02 6.57 11.83
N ARG A 73 -27.84 7.20 11.78
CA ARG A 73 -27.42 8.09 10.67
C ARG A 73 -26.28 7.56 9.79
N SER A 74 -25.86 6.31 9.98
CA SER A 74 -24.76 5.71 9.21
C SER A 74 -25.25 4.89 8.01
N ASP A 75 -24.51 4.96 6.91
CA ASP A 75 -24.65 4.15 5.69
C ASP A 75 -24.11 2.74 5.90
N TRP A 76 -24.93 1.94 6.60
CA TRP A 76 -24.66 0.52 6.80
C TRP A 76 -24.57 -0.27 5.48
N ARG A 77 -25.24 0.19 4.42
CA ARG A 77 -25.23 -0.48 3.11
C ARG A 77 -23.88 -0.30 2.42
N GLY A 78 -23.35 0.92 2.42
CA GLY A 78 -22.00 1.21 1.93
C GLY A 78 -20.94 0.42 2.68
N ALA A 79 -21.02 0.40 4.02
CA ALA A 79 -20.13 -0.39 4.86
C ALA A 79 -20.19 -1.88 4.54
N LEU A 80 -21.39 -2.45 4.38
CA LEU A 80 -21.58 -3.87 4.08
C LEU A 80 -21.06 -4.24 2.70
N ARG A 81 -21.33 -3.42 1.67
CA ARG A 81 -20.79 -3.64 0.32
C ARG A 81 -19.26 -3.70 0.33
N LEU A 82 -18.63 -2.78 1.04
CA LEU A 82 -17.18 -2.74 1.16
C LEU A 82 -16.63 -3.95 1.94
N ALA A 83 -17.29 -4.34 3.03
CA ALA A 83 -16.91 -5.52 3.81
C ALA A 83 -17.04 -6.83 3.01
N THR A 84 -18.14 -6.99 2.27
CA THR A 84 -18.36 -8.15 1.39
C THR A 84 -17.33 -8.17 0.26
N PHE A 85 -17.03 -7.00 -0.35
CA PHE A 85 -15.98 -6.90 -1.36
C PHE A 85 -14.62 -7.35 -0.80
N MET A 86 -14.22 -6.83 0.38
CA MET A 86 -13.00 -7.24 1.06
C MET A 86 -12.98 -8.75 1.34
N PHE A 87 -14.08 -9.30 1.86
CA PHE A 87 -14.18 -10.74 2.12
C PHE A 87 -13.95 -11.57 0.85
N CYS A 88 -14.61 -11.21 -0.25
CA CYS A 88 -14.46 -11.92 -1.52
C CYS A 88 -13.03 -11.83 -2.08
N VAL A 89 -12.39 -10.65 -1.99
CA VAL A 89 -11.01 -10.46 -2.47
C VAL A 89 -10.02 -11.25 -1.63
N GLU A 90 -10.18 -11.29 -0.30
CA GLU A 90 -9.33 -12.08 0.60
C GLU A 90 -9.46 -13.59 0.36
N ILE A 91 -10.69 -14.08 0.08
CA ILE A 91 -10.89 -15.49 -0.31
C ILE A 91 -10.25 -15.78 -1.68
N ALA A 92 -10.37 -14.85 -2.63
CA ALA A 92 -9.71 -14.99 -3.94
C ALA A 92 -8.17 -14.97 -3.81
N LEU A 93 -7.63 -14.13 -2.93
CA LEU A 93 -6.21 -14.06 -2.60
C LEU A 93 -5.72 -15.39 -2.02
N TRP A 94 -6.43 -15.94 -1.03
CA TRP A 94 -6.14 -17.27 -0.49
C TRP A 94 -6.15 -18.34 -1.58
N ALA A 95 -7.16 -18.30 -2.46
CA ALA A 95 -7.27 -19.24 -3.56
C ALA A 95 -6.16 -19.07 -4.62
N ALA A 96 -5.60 -17.87 -4.77
CA ALA A 96 -4.45 -17.61 -5.65
C ALA A 96 -3.13 -18.06 -5.02
N ARG A 97 -2.94 -17.90 -3.70
CA ARG A 97 -1.67 -18.25 -3.02
C ARG A 97 -1.56 -19.71 -2.57
N SER A 98 -2.67 -20.38 -2.26
CA SER A 98 -2.63 -21.66 -1.53
C SER A 98 -2.24 -22.86 -2.40
N HIS A 99 -1.20 -23.62 -2.07
CA HIS A 99 -0.97 -24.89 -2.78
C HIS A 99 -2.00 -25.93 -2.35
N PHE A 100 -2.90 -26.31 -3.26
CA PHE A 100 -3.96 -27.26 -2.96
C PHE A 100 -3.42 -28.69 -2.98
N ASN A 101 -3.39 -29.32 -1.80
CA ASN A 101 -3.30 -30.77 -1.66
C ASN A 101 -4.48 -31.27 -0.81
N LEU A 102 -4.92 -32.52 -1.01
CA LEU A 102 -5.94 -33.12 -0.14
C LEU A 102 -5.29 -33.44 1.21
N SER A 103 -5.42 -32.53 2.18
CA SER A 103 -4.91 -32.71 3.53
C SER A 103 -5.78 -31.96 4.55
N LEU A 104 -5.78 -32.44 5.80
CA LEU A 104 -6.40 -31.71 6.92
C LEU A 104 -5.72 -30.34 7.15
N GLY A 105 -4.44 -30.21 6.78
CA GLY A 105 -3.73 -28.93 6.82
C GLY A 105 -4.33 -27.89 5.89
N THR A 106 -4.68 -28.28 4.65
CA THR A 106 -5.35 -27.40 3.67
C THR A 106 -6.70 -26.93 4.17
N LEU A 107 -7.44 -27.82 4.83
CA LEU A 107 -8.72 -27.50 5.45
C LEU A 107 -8.55 -26.54 6.64
N GLY A 108 -7.50 -26.70 7.45
CA GLY A 108 -7.12 -25.72 8.48
C GLY A 108 -6.78 -24.35 7.90
N MET A 109 -5.98 -24.30 6.82
CA MET A 109 -5.64 -23.06 6.12
C MET A 109 -6.87 -22.37 5.52
N PHE A 110 -7.86 -23.13 5.06
CA PHE A 110 -9.13 -22.59 4.59
C PHE A 110 -9.93 -21.91 5.72
N PHE A 111 -9.99 -22.51 6.91
CA PHE A 111 -10.65 -21.86 8.05
C PHE A 111 -9.91 -20.61 8.52
N ILE A 112 -8.57 -20.63 8.51
CA ILE A 112 -7.75 -19.43 8.78
C ILE A 112 -8.05 -18.36 7.74
N ALA A 113 -8.19 -18.73 6.47
CA ALA A 113 -8.53 -17.78 5.41
C ALA A 113 -9.90 -17.15 5.64
N ILE A 114 -10.94 -17.94 5.91
CA ILE A 114 -12.28 -17.41 6.26
C ILE A 114 -12.18 -16.48 7.48
N GLY A 115 -11.49 -16.90 8.54
CA GLY A 115 -11.32 -16.09 9.74
C GLY A 115 -10.63 -14.75 9.44
N THR A 116 -9.60 -14.78 8.59
CA THR A 116 -8.86 -13.58 8.15
C THR A 116 -9.73 -12.68 7.28
N SER A 117 -10.47 -13.23 6.32
CA SER A 117 -11.41 -12.49 5.47
C SER A 117 -12.52 -11.82 6.29
N VAL A 118 -13.08 -12.53 7.27
CA VAL A 118 -14.09 -11.98 8.19
C VAL A 118 -13.48 -10.89 9.06
N TYR A 119 -12.30 -11.13 9.62
CA TYR A 119 -11.57 -10.14 10.43
C TYR A 119 -11.34 -8.83 9.66
N TYR A 120 -10.81 -8.89 8.44
CA TYR A 120 -10.61 -7.69 7.62
C TYR A 120 -11.93 -7.04 7.21
N GLY A 121 -12.95 -7.84 6.86
CA GLY A 121 -14.29 -7.34 6.58
C GLY A 121 -14.88 -6.55 7.76
N VAL A 122 -14.79 -7.09 8.97
CA VAL A 122 -15.29 -6.45 10.20
C VAL A 122 -14.50 -5.18 10.54
N ILE A 123 -13.18 -5.18 10.38
CA ILE A 123 -12.37 -3.98 10.60
C ILE A 123 -12.79 -2.87 9.64
N VAL A 124 -12.82 -3.17 8.34
CA VAL A 124 -13.18 -2.18 7.32
C VAL A 124 -14.61 -1.68 7.51
N TRP A 125 -15.55 -2.58 7.81
CA TRP A 125 -16.93 -2.23 8.16
C TRP A 125 -17.00 -1.27 9.36
N THR A 126 -16.27 -1.59 10.43
CA THR A 126 -16.28 -0.81 11.68
C THR A 126 -15.65 0.57 11.48
N VAL A 127 -14.49 0.63 10.83
CA VAL A 127 -13.80 1.91 10.55
C VAL A 127 -14.62 2.77 9.61
N TYR A 128 -15.22 2.18 8.57
CA TYR A 128 -16.07 2.92 7.63
C TYR A 128 -17.29 3.54 8.33
N LEU A 129 -18.01 2.77 9.15
CA LEU A 129 -19.15 3.27 9.92
C LEU A 129 -18.78 4.36 10.94
N ALA A 130 -17.59 4.27 11.53
CA ALA A 130 -17.09 5.28 12.44
C ALA A 130 -16.80 6.59 11.71
N LEU A 131 -16.20 6.52 10.52
CA LEU A 131 -15.78 7.66 9.73
C LEU A 131 -16.93 8.40 9.05
N GLU A 132 -17.82 7.65 8.43
CA GLU A 132 -18.72 8.17 7.41
C GLU A 132 -19.63 9.33 7.91
N PRO A 133 -20.26 9.28 9.10
CA PRO A 133 -21.05 10.40 9.61
C PRO A 133 -20.23 11.68 9.82
N TYR A 134 -18.97 11.54 10.25
CA TYR A 134 -18.09 12.68 10.45
C TYR A 134 -17.65 13.28 9.12
N ILE A 135 -17.25 12.43 8.17
CA ILE A 135 -16.82 12.87 6.84
C ILE A 135 -17.95 13.61 6.14
N ARG A 136 -19.18 13.07 6.17
CA ARG A 136 -20.34 13.73 5.55
C ARG A 136 -20.61 15.11 6.15
N ARG A 137 -20.33 15.30 7.43
CA ARG A 137 -20.57 16.57 8.14
C ARG A 137 -19.50 17.63 7.88
N TYR A 138 -18.22 17.26 7.88
CA TYR A 138 -17.11 18.22 7.87
C TYR A 138 -16.26 18.21 6.60
N TRP A 139 -16.25 17.11 5.86
CA TRP A 139 -15.46 16.91 4.64
C TRP A 139 -16.29 16.24 3.55
N PRO A 140 -17.45 16.79 3.16
CA PRO A 140 -18.35 16.12 2.23
C PRO A 140 -17.68 15.80 0.89
N GLN A 141 -16.75 16.64 0.44
CA GLN A 141 -16.04 16.47 -0.84
C GLN A 141 -15.14 15.23 -0.87
N THR A 142 -14.54 14.82 0.26
CA THR A 142 -13.57 13.72 0.29
C THR A 142 -14.20 12.33 0.15
N ILE A 143 -15.54 12.23 0.25
CA ILE A 143 -16.27 10.96 0.16
C ILE A 143 -17.09 10.82 -1.14
N ILE A 144 -17.17 11.86 -1.97
CA ILE A 144 -18.06 11.86 -3.15
C ILE A 144 -17.64 10.78 -4.14
N SER A 145 -16.39 10.81 -4.60
CA SER A 145 -15.87 9.81 -5.54
C SER A 145 -15.92 8.39 -4.97
N TRP A 146 -15.60 8.24 -3.69
CA TRP A 146 -15.69 6.96 -2.98
C TRP A 146 -17.12 6.40 -2.96
N THR A 147 -18.12 7.22 -2.61
CA THR A 147 -19.53 6.80 -2.58
C THR A 147 -20.06 6.52 -3.99
N ARG A 148 -19.59 7.24 -5.03
CA ARG A 148 -19.92 6.94 -6.43
C ARG A 148 -19.45 5.54 -6.81
N VAL A 149 -18.19 5.19 -6.53
CA VAL A 149 -17.64 3.84 -6.76
C VAL A 149 -18.44 2.76 -6.01
N LEU A 150 -18.68 2.94 -4.70
CA LEU A 150 -19.48 1.99 -3.91
C LEU A 150 -20.94 1.87 -4.37
N SER A 151 -21.46 2.88 -5.06
CA SER A 151 -22.79 2.87 -5.66
C SER A 151 -22.83 2.29 -7.08
N GLY A 152 -21.68 1.88 -7.65
CA GLY A 152 -21.57 1.35 -9.02
C GLY A 152 -21.45 2.43 -10.10
N ARG A 153 -21.36 3.71 -9.73
CA ARG A 153 -21.21 4.85 -10.65
C ARG A 153 -19.74 5.13 -10.93
N ILE A 154 -19.05 4.15 -11.53
CA ILE A 154 -17.61 4.23 -11.81
C ILE A 154 -17.26 5.16 -12.99
N SER A 155 -18.19 5.37 -13.92
CA SER A 155 -18.05 6.29 -15.07
C SER A 155 -18.35 7.75 -14.73
N ASP A 156 -18.27 8.13 -13.45
CA ASP A 156 -18.44 9.52 -13.03
C ASP A 156 -17.10 10.25 -13.20
N PRO A 157 -17.04 11.44 -13.81
CA PRO A 157 -15.77 12.13 -14.08
C PRO A 157 -14.93 12.40 -12.84
N ILE A 158 -15.56 12.55 -11.68
CA ILE A 158 -14.85 12.73 -10.40
C ILE A 158 -14.03 11.49 -10.01
N VAL A 159 -14.48 10.29 -10.41
CA VAL A 159 -13.77 9.03 -10.17
C VAL A 159 -12.51 9.00 -11.03
N GLY A 160 -12.63 9.30 -12.32
CA GLY A 160 -11.49 9.38 -13.24
C GLY A 160 -10.44 10.38 -12.76
N ARG A 161 -10.86 11.59 -12.38
CA ARG A 161 -9.99 12.63 -11.83
C ARG A 161 -9.21 12.16 -10.60
N ASP A 162 -9.90 11.57 -9.62
CA ASP A 162 -9.27 11.16 -8.37
C ASP A 162 -8.28 10.00 -8.58
N VAL A 163 -8.58 9.07 -9.50
CA VAL A 163 -7.65 7.99 -9.91
C VAL A 163 -6.39 8.56 -10.57
N LEU A 164 -6.52 9.55 -11.47
CA LEU A 164 -5.37 10.20 -12.11
C LEU A 164 -4.50 10.97 -11.11
N ILE A 165 -5.12 11.66 -10.14
CA ILE A 165 -4.40 12.31 -9.05
C ILE A 165 -3.62 11.28 -8.24
N GLY A 166 -4.25 10.15 -7.92
CA GLY A 166 -3.59 9.06 -7.22
C GLY A 166 -2.37 8.54 -7.98
N ALA A 167 -2.50 8.35 -9.30
CA ALA A 167 -1.40 7.93 -10.16
C ALA A 167 -0.23 8.93 -10.18
N ALA A 168 -0.52 10.22 -10.31
CA ALA A 168 0.51 11.27 -10.29
C ALA A 168 1.25 11.31 -8.95
N VAL A 169 0.52 11.17 -7.84
CA VAL A 169 1.10 11.12 -6.49
C VAL A 169 1.99 9.88 -6.31
N SER A 170 1.54 8.72 -6.77
CA SER A 170 2.32 7.48 -6.75
C SER A 170 3.64 7.62 -7.51
N LEU A 171 3.62 8.21 -8.71
CA LEU A 171 4.84 8.48 -9.48
C LEU A 171 5.81 9.41 -8.72
N CYS A 172 5.29 10.43 -8.03
CA CYS A 172 6.10 11.29 -7.18
C CYS A 172 6.74 10.52 -6.00
N TRP A 173 5.98 9.64 -5.32
CA TRP A 173 6.52 8.79 -4.26
C TRP A 173 7.63 7.88 -4.78
N ARG A 174 7.43 7.26 -5.95
CA ARG A 174 8.43 6.40 -6.60
C ARG A 174 9.70 7.16 -6.95
N ALA A 175 9.58 8.39 -7.44
CA ALA A 175 10.73 9.25 -7.74
C ALA A 175 11.51 9.61 -6.46
N VAL A 176 10.81 9.97 -5.38
CA VAL A 176 11.42 10.25 -4.06
C VAL A 176 12.10 9.00 -3.50
N GLY A 177 11.48 7.84 -3.62
CA GLY A 177 12.04 6.55 -3.20
C GLY A 177 13.33 6.20 -3.95
N HIS A 178 13.35 6.39 -5.27
CA HIS A 178 14.56 6.20 -6.07
C HIS A 178 15.69 7.16 -5.66
N ALA A 179 15.39 8.45 -5.48
CA ALA A 179 16.37 9.43 -5.01
C ALA A 179 16.92 9.05 -3.62
N ASN A 180 16.07 8.56 -2.72
CA ASN A 180 16.47 8.06 -1.41
C ASN A 180 17.42 6.85 -1.52
N PHE A 181 17.14 5.89 -2.41
CA PHE A 181 17.99 4.73 -2.62
C PHE A 181 19.40 5.13 -3.08
N PHE A 182 19.51 6.02 -4.07
CA PHE A 182 20.81 6.51 -4.53
C PHE A 182 21.59 7.28 -3.45
N SER A 183 20.89 7.97 -2.54
CA SER A 183 21.54 8.68 -1.42
C SER A 183 22.21 7.76 -0.39
N ARG A 184 21.87 6.46 -0.35
CA ARG A 184 22.44 5.47 0.61
C ARG A 184 23.82 4.94 0.22
N GLY A 185 24.30 5.23 -0.99
CA GLY A 185 25.64 4.86 -1.44
C GLY A 185 25.82 3.37 -1.82
N PRO A 186 27.05 2.95 -2.17
CA PRO A 186 27.33 1.63 -2.78
C PRO A 186 27.09 0.41 -1.89
N GLY A 187 26.92 0.61 -0.57
CA GLY A 187 26.64 -0.45 0.41
C GLY A 187 25.15 -0.71 0.64
N ALA A 188 24.26 0.00 -0.06
CA ALA A 188 22.83 -0.25 0.03
C ALA A 188 22.48 -1.67 -0.43
N VAL A 189 21.79 -2.43 0.42
CA VAL A 189 21.27 -3.75 0.09
C VAL A 189 20.33 -3.59 -1.11
N PRO A 190 20.52 -4.31 -2.21
CA PRO A 190 19.52 -4.37 -3.28
C PRO A 190 18.22 -4.90 -2.68
N SER A 191 17.15 -4.12 -2.74
CA SER A 191 15.83 -4.61 -2.34
C SER A 191 15.39 -5.63 -3.38
N LEU A 192 15.42 -6.92 -3.03
CA LEU A 192 14.69 -7.92 -3.79
C LEU A 192 13.22 -7.67 -3.48
N VAL A 193 12.50 -7.23 -4.51
CA VAL A 193 11.17 -6.62 -4.39
C VAL A 193 10.18 -7.58 -3.75
N SER A 194 10.02 -8.77 -4.34
CA SER A 194 9.29 -9.90 -3.76
C SER A 194 9.84 -11.19 -4.35
N THR A 195 10.03 -12.20 -3.51
CA THR A 195 10.49 -13.53 -3.96
C THR A 195 9.32 -14.36 -4.50
N ASP A 196 8.09 -13.95 -4.21
CA ASP A 196 6.89 -14.69 -4.61
C ASP A 196 6.59 -14.56 -6.10
N LEU A 197 7.11 -13.50 -6.74
CA LEU A 197 7.12 -13.37 -8.20
C LEU A 197 7.94 -14.47 -8.89
N LEU A 198 8.89 -15.10 -8.18
CA LEU A 198 9.67 -16.22 -8.70
C LEU A 198 8.86 -17.53 -8.77
N LEU A 199 7.74 -17.62 -8.05
CA LEU A 199 6.97 -18.86 -7.86
C LEU A 199 5.96 -19.13 -9.00
N GLY A 200 5.85 -18.21 -9.97
CA GLY A 200 5.07 -18.36 -11.20
C GLY A 200 3.91 -17.37 -11.36
N LEU A 201 3.12 -17.55 -12.42
CA LEU A 201 2.02 -16.62 -12.76
C LEU A 201 0.95 -16.55 -11.66
N ARG A 202 0.63 -17.70 -11.05
CA ARG A 202 -0.41 -17.81 -10.03
C ARG A 202 -0.05 -17.05 -8.74
N SER A 203 1.18 -17.21 -8.25
CA SER A 203 1.65 -16.45 -7.07
C SER A 203 1.74 -14.96 -7.38
N SER A 204 2.13 -14.59 -8.61
CA SER A 204 2.15 -13.20 -9.07
C SER A 204 0.75 -12.58 -9.06
N ILE A 205 -0.28 -13.30 -9.52
CA ILE A 205 -1.68 -12.86 -9.41
C ILE A 205 -2.08 -12.66 -7.93
N GLY A 206 -1.63 -13.56 -7.06
CA GLY A 206 -1.81 -13.43 -5.62
C GLY A 206 -1.21 -12.14 -5.07
N GLU A 207 0.02 -11.80 -5.46
CA GLU A 207 0.69 -10.55 -5.07
C GLU A 207 -0.16 -9.32 -5.42
N TYR A 208 -0.63 -9.22 -6.67
CA TYR A 208 -1.44 -8.09 -7.11
C TYR A 208 -2.82 -8.05 -6.45
N LEU A 209 -3.41 -9.23 -6.16
CA LEU A 209 -4.66 -9.31 -5.43
C LEU A 209 -4.52 -8.83 -3.99
N GLU A 210 -3.35 -8.97 -3.36
CA GLU A 210 -3.08 -8.43 -2.01
C GLU A 210 -3.03 -6.89 -1.99
N VAL A 211 -2.58 -6.26 -3.08
CA VAL A 211 -2.48 -4.80 -3.13
C VAL A 211 -3.84 -4.11 -2.97
N VAL A 212 -4.92 -4.72 -3.47
CA VAL A 212 -6.30 -4.18 -3.36
C VAL A 212 -6.76 -4.03 -1.90
N PRO A 213 -6.87 -5.11 -1.09
CA PRO A 213 -7.28 -5.01 0.31
C PRO A 213 -6.29 -4.20 1.14
N HIS A 214 -4.99 -4.28 0.81
CA HIS A 214 -3.96 -3.45 1.45
C HIS A 214 -4.26 -1.95 1.27
N ALA A 215 -4.44 -1.49 0.03
CA ALA A 215 -4.67 -0.09 -0.28
C ALA A 215 -5.96 0.46 0.36
N ILE A 216 -7.04 -0.33 0.34
CA ILE A 216 -8.32 0.06 0.96
C ILE A 216 -8.17 0.18 2.48
N ARG A 217 -7.60 -0.84 3.12
CA ARG A 217 -7.41 -0.90 4.57
C ARG A 217 -6.52 0.25 5.03
N GLU A 218 -5.38 0.44 4.38
CA GLU A 218 -4.41 1.45 4.75
C GLU A 218 -4.98 2.86 4.59
N THR A 219 -5.68 3.14 3.49
CA THR A 219 -6.36 4.42 3.27
C THR A 219 -7.37 4.74 4.38
N LEU A 220 -8.20 3.77 4.77
CA LEU A 220 -9.20 3.96 5.83
C LEU A 220 -8.56 4.17 7.20
N VAL A 221 -7.50 3.41 7.51
CA VAL A 221 -6.76 3.56 8.77
C VAL A 221 -6.07 4.92 8.84
N ILE A 222 -5.40 5.34 7.77
CA ILE A 222 -4.78 6.66 7.66
C ILE A 222 -5.82 7.77 7.83
N PHE A 223 -6.98 7.65 7.16
CA PHE A 223 -8.07 8.61 7.31
C PHE A 223 -8.54 8.69 8.75
N PHE A 224 -8.74 7.53 9.40
CA PHE A 224 -9.17 7.45 10.79
C PHE A 224 -8.16 8.08 11.74
N LEU A 225 -6.87 7.84 11.54
CA LEU A 225 -5.82 8.46 12.34
C LEU A 225 -5.78 9.97 12.19
N LEU A 226 -5.84 10.48 10.96
CA LEU A 226 -5.90 11.93 10.71
C LEU A 226 -7.14 12.56 11.33
N PHE A 227 -8.28 11.86 11.26
CA PHE A 227 -9.50 12.26 11.93
C PHE A 227 -9.32 12.34 13.45
N LEU A 228 -8.76 11.30 14.10
CA LEU A 228 -8.50 11.31 15.54
C LEU A 228 -7.55 12.44 15.93
N LEU A 229 -6.44 12.61 15.21
CA LEU A 229 -5.48 13.68 15.45
C LEU A 229 -6.12 15.06 15.29
N ARG A 230 -6.99 15.26 14.29
CA ARG A 230 -7.77 16.49 14.14
C ARG A 230 -8.71 16.72 15.33
N VAL A 231 -9.37 15.69 15.83
CA VAL A 231 -10.29 15.81 16.98
C VAL A 231 -9.51 16.19 18.24
N VAL A 232 -8.37 15.55 18.48
CA VAL A 232 -7.51 15.81 19.65
C VAL A 232 -6.88 17.20 19.58
N LEU A 233 -6.25 17.55 18.45
CA LEU A 233 -5.53 18.81 18.27
C LEU A 233 -6.45 19.98 17.87
N ARG A 234 -7.73 19.70 17.60
CA ARG A 234 -8.78 20.67 17.22
C ARG A 234 -8.49 21.49 15.96
N ASN A 235 -7.38 21.21 15.26
CA ASN A 235 -6.96 21.91 14.05
C ASN A 235 -6.49 20.90 13.00
N GLN A 236 -7.04 21.00 11.79
CA GLN A 236 -6.72 20.10 10.68
C GLN A 236 -5.25 20.14 10.26
N TRP A 237 -4.62 21.31 10.30
CA TRP A 237 -3.22 21.49 9.89
C TRP A 237 -2.27 20.91 10.93
N LEU A 238 -2.56 21.13 12.22
CA LEU A 238 -1.81 20.50 13.31
C LEU A 238 -1.98 18.97 13.28
N GLY A 239 -3.17 18.47 12.96
CA GLY A 239 -3.42 17.04 12.76
C GLY A 239 -2.57 16.43 11.65
N ALA A 240 -2.54 17.07 10.48
CA ALA A 240 -1.72 16.64 9.36
C ALA A 240 -0.21 16.72 9.67
N LEU A 241 0.23 17.79 10.33
CA LEU A 241 1.63 17.96 10.74
C LEU A 241 2.04 16.89 11.77
N ALA A 242 1.22 16.66 12.80
CA ALA A 242 1.47 15.64 13.80
C ALA A 242 1.53 14.24 13.19
N PHE A 243 0.64 13.93 12.25
CA PHE A 243 0.68 12.68 11.48
C PHE A 243 2.03 12.54 10.76
N ALA A 244 2.44 13.54 9.98
CA ALA A 244 3.70 13.49 9.26
C ALA A 244 4.90 13.34 10.19
N ILE A 245 4.93 14.07 11.31
CA ILE A 245 6.02 14.00 12.30
C ILE A 245 6.08 12.61 12.96
N ILE A 246 4.95 12.07 13.42
CA ILE A 246 4.90 10.76 14.11
C ILE A 246 5.48 9.67 13.21
N PHE A 247 5.03 9.57 11.97
CA PHE A 247 5.50 8.53 11.05
C PHE A 247 6.94 8.78 10.55
N THR A 248 7.36 10.05 10.43
CA THR A 248 8.77 10.38 10.14
C THR A 248 9.68 9.99 11.30
N ALA A 249 9.26 10.24 12.55
CA ALA A 249 10.02 9.90 13.74
C ALA A 249 10.23 8.38 13.86
N MET A 250 9.26 7.57 13.41
CA MET A 250 9.40 6.10 13.34
C MET A 250 10.50 5.66 12.37
N ALA A 251 10.81 6.48 11.35
CA ALA A 251 11.87 6.22 10.38
C ALA A 251 13.19 6.96 10.71
N ALA A 252 13.30 7.58 11.88
CA ALA A 252 14.43 8.46 12.18
C ALA A 252 15.71 7.75 12.64
N TYR A 253 15.60 6.49 13.06
CA TYR A 253 16.73 5.75 13.58
C TYR A 253 17.77 5.52 12.47
N ASN A 254 19.01 5.97 12.69
CA ASN A 254 20.11 5.95 11.70
C ASN A 254 19.78 6.60 10.34
N ALA A 255 18.74 7.42 10.26
CA ALA A 255 18.36 8.08 9.03
C ALA A 255 19.13 9.38 8.82
N GLY A 256 19.66 9.56 7.61
CA GLY A 256 20.25 10.84 7.21
C GLY A 256 19.18 11.93 7.07
N ILE A 257 19.58 13.21 7.14
CA ILE A 257 18.65 14.34 7.02
C ILE A 257 17.83 14.31 5.73
N PHE A 258 18.44 13.92 4.61
CA PHE A 258 17.73 13.77 3.34
C PHE A 258 16.64 12.69 3.40
N GLN A 259 16.89 11.61 4.12
CA GLN A 259 15.93 10.52 4.27
C GLN A 259 14.76 10.94 5.14
N LEU A 260 15.02 11.65 6.24
CA LEU A 260 13.99 12.23 7.10
C LEU A 260 13.10 13.21 6.32
N LEU A 261 13.69 14.11 5.53
CA LEU A 261 12.95 15.07 4.70
C LEU A 261 12.11 14.37 3.62
N ALA A 262 12.65 13.34 2.98
CA ALA A 262 11.93 12.53 2.00
C ALA A 262 10.73 11.81 2.64
N THR A 263 10.94 11.15 3.78
CA THR A 263 9.87 10.46 4.52
C THR A 263 8.80 11.44 5.00
N PHE A 264 9.21 12.60 5.52
CA PHE A 264 8.29 13.66 5.92
C PHE A 264 7.46 14.16 4.73
N ALA A 265 8.08 14.38 3.57
CA ALA A 265 7.38 14.80 2.37
C ALA A 265 6.33 13.77 1.93
N ILE A 266 6.65 12.47 2.01
CA ILE A 266 5.70 11.38 1.70
C ILE A 266 4.50 11.44 2.65
N TYR A 267 4.71 11.41 3.97
CA TYR A 267 3.58 11.43 4.92
C TYR A 267 2.78 12.75 4.91
N ALA A 268 3.44 13.89 4.68
CA ALA A 268 2.77 15.16 4.50
C ALA A 268 1.92 15.17 3.21
N SER A 269 2.41 14.55 2.13
CA SER A 269 1.64 14.41 0.89
C SER A 269 0.43 13.50 1.06
N ILE A 270 0.54 12.39 1.81
CA ILE A 270 -0.59 11.51 2.17
C ILE A 270 -1.70 12.32 2.86
N ALA A 271 -1.34 13.08 3.90
CA ALA A 271 -2.29 13.93 4.62
C ALA A 271 -2.88 15.04 3.73
N THR A 272 -2.10 15.56 2.78
CA THR A 272 -2.60 16.59 1.83
C THR A 272 -3.57 16.00 0.83
N VAL A 273 -3.26 14.83 0.26
CA VAL A 273 -4.08 14.18 -0.77
C VAL A 273 -5.44 13.81 -0.22
N ILE A 274 -5.47 13.22 0.97
CA ILE A 274 -6.71 12.76 1.59
C ILE A 274 -7.62 13.92 2.01
N LEU A 275 -7.04 15.03 2.46
CA LEU A 275 -7.79 16.22 2.89
C LEU A 275 -8.26 17.09 1.71
N ARG A 276 -7.54 17.08 0.58
CA ARG A 276 -7.86 17.92 -0.59
C ARG A 276 -8.61 17.19 -1.70
N PHE A 277 -8.23 15.95 -1.99
CA PHE A 277 -8.75 15.19 -3.14
C PHE A 277 -9.68 14.06 -2.69
N GLY A 278 -9.39 13.42 -1.56
CA GLY A 278 -10.31 12.51 -0.89
C GLY A 278 -9.81 11.07 -0.77
N LEU A 279 -10.71 10.21 -0.30
CA LEU A 279 -10.41 8.81 0.05
C LEU A 279 -9.99 8.01 -1.18
N LEU A 280 -10.70 8.18 -2.31
CA LEU A 280 -10.42 7.44 -3.54
C LEU A 280 -9.04 7.80 -4.11
N ALA A 281 -8.68 9.08 -4.12
CA ALA A 281 -7.39 9.53 -4.63
C ALA A 281 -6.22 8.91 -3.86
N LEU A 282 -6.31 8.86 -2.53
CA LEU A 282 -5.29 8.19 -1.71
C LEU A 282 -5.27 6.68 -1.93
N ALA A 283 -6.45 6.02 -1.97
CA ALA A 283 -6.52 4.58 -2.25
C ALA A 283 -5.92 4.23 -3.60
N SER A 284 -6.18 5.03 -4.64
CA SER A 284 -5.57 4.86 -5.95
C SER A 284 -4.05 5.10 -5.92
N ALA A 285 -3.57 6.08 -5.16
CA ALA A 285 -2.13 6.31 -5.00
C ALA A 285 -1.42 5.11 -4.37
N ILE A 286 -1.94 4.59 -3.26
CA ILE A 286 -1.37 3.43 -2.56
C ILE A 286 -1.46 2.17 -3.43
N PHE A 287 -2.59 1.97 -4.12
CA PHE A 287 -2.79 0.83 -5.01
C PHE A 287 -1.80 0.83 -6.19
N ILE A 288 -1.66 1.95 -6.90
CA ILE A 288 -0.75 2.08 -8.03
C ILE A 288 0.70 1.98 -7.55
N ASP A 289 1.00 2.55 -6.38
CA ASP A 289 2.33 2.44 -5.79
C ASP A 289 2.68 0.99 -5.47
N GLY A 290 1.79 0.22 -4.83
CA GLY A 290 2.01 -1.21 -4.57
C GLY A 290 2.23 -2.01 -5.85
N ILE A 291 1.35 -1.85 -6.85
CA ILE A 291 1.45 -2.59 -8.12
C ILE A 291 2.76 -2.34 -8.86
N ILE A 292 3.15 -1.06 -9.02
CA ILE A 292 4.38 -0.70 -9.72
C ILE A 292 5.59 -1.10 -8.87
N GLY A 293 5.42 -1.06 -7.55
CA GLY A 293 6.49 -1.31 -6.62
C GLY A 293 6.93 -2.73 -6.51
N ASP A 294 6.02 -3.67 -6.74
CA ASP A 294 6.29 -5.09 -6.55
C ASP A 294 7.05 -5.71 -7.73
N VAL A 295 7.18 -5.01 -8.86
CA VAL A 295 7.87 -5.54 -10.06
C VAL A 295 9.17 -4.83 -10.37
N PRO A 296 10.29 -5.55 -10.53
CA PRO A 296 11.53 -4.96 -11.03
C PRO A 296 11.35 -4.40 -12.45
N VAL A 297 11.70 -3.12 -12.63
CA VAL A 297 11.66 -2.48 -13.95
C VAL A 297 12.77 -3.06 -14.83
N THR A 298 12.43 -3.50 -16.03
CA THR A 298 13.39 -4.01 -17.02
C THR A 298 13.02 -3.57 -18.43
N SER A 299 14.04 -3.24 -19.23
CA SER A 299 13.91 -3.01 -20.68
C SER A 299 14.33 -4.21 -21.51
N ASP A 300 14.82 -5.28 -20.87
CA ASP A 300 15.30 -6.49 -21.54
C ASP A 300 14.18 -7.55 -21.60
N PRO A 301 13.65 -7.86 -22.80
CA PRO A 301 12.59 -8.85 -22.98
C PRO A 301 13.02 -10.29 -22.68
N SER A 302 14.33 -10.55 -22.61
CA SER A 302 14.86 -11.90 -22.37
C SER A 302 14.81 -12.32 -20.89
N VAL A 303 14.54 -11.38 -20.00
CA VAL A 303 14.48 -11.66 -18.56
C VAL A 303 13.20 -12.44 -18.24
N TRP A 304 13.33 -13.50 -17.44
CA TRP A 304 12.26 -14.45 -17.16
C TRP A 304 10.98 -13.83 -16.56
N TYR A 305 11.06 -12.67 -15.88
CA TYR A 305 9.92 -11.94 -15.33
C TYR A 305 9.36 -10.84 -16.24
N PHE A 306 9.87 -10.69 -17.46
CA PHE A 306 9.45 -9.62 -18.40
C PHE A 306 7.94 -9.65 -18.68
N GLY A 307 7.36 -10.84 -18.83
CA GLY A 307 5.92 -10.99 -19.06
C GLY A 307 5.07 -10.41 -17.93
N ILE A 308 5.48 -10.62 -16.67
CA ILE A 308 4.79 -10.07 -15.49
C ILE A 308 4.89 -8.53 -15.49
N PHE A 309 6.09 -8.00 -15.74
CA PHE A 309 6.33 -6.56 -15.88
C PHE A 309 5.47 -5.93 -16.98
N ALA A 310 5.42 -6.56 -18.16
CA ALA A 310 4.62 -6.07 -19.28
C ALA A 310 3.12 -6.09 -18.94
N CYS A 311 2.60 -7.17 -18.35
CA CYS A 311 1.19 -7.26 -17.95
C CYS A 311 0.80 -6.17 -16.95
N VAL A 312 1.62 -5.93 -15.93
CA VAL A 312 1.39 -4.86 -14.94
C VAL A 312 1.41 -3.49 -15.61
N THR A 313 2.42 -3.23 -16.42
CA THR A 313 2.59 -1.94 -17.09
C THR A 313 1.40 -1.65 -18.01
N ILE A 314 0.96 -2.64 -18.79
CA ILE A 314 -0.23 -2.53 -19.66
C ILE A 314 -1.48 -2.32 -18.81
N GLY A 315 -1.65 -3.04 -17.69
CA GLY A 315 -2.78 -2.87 -16.78
C GLY A 315 -2.87 -1.46 -16.19
N VAL A 316 -1.74 -0.91 -15.75
CA VAL A 316 -1.66 0.48 -15.25
C VAL A 316 -1.97 1.46 -16.38
N ILE A 317 -1.38 1.32 -17.57
CA ILE A 317 -1.67 2.18 -18.72
C ILE A 317 -3.17 2.13 -19.09
N ALA A 318 -3.78 0.93 -19.07
CA ALA A 318 -5.20 0.76 -19.34
C ALA A 318 -6.05 1.48 -18.29
N LEU A 319 -5.71 1.34 -17.00
CA LEU A 319 -6.38 2.06 -15.90
C LEU A 319 -6.27 3.58 -16.07
N LEU A 320 -5.10 4.10 -16.41
CA LEU A 320 -4.88 5.54 -16.62
C LEU A 320 -5.62 6.05 -17.85
N THR A 321 -5.62 5.27 -18.92
CA THR A 321 -6.35 5.61 -20.16
C THR A 321 -7.86 5.65 -19.90
N TRP A 322 -8.38 4.67 -19.15
CA TRP A 322 -9.77 4.66 -18.71
C TRP A 322 -10.07 5.86 -17.81
N ALA A 323 -9.26 6.13 -16.79
CA ALA A 323 -9.45 7.24 -15.86
C ALA A 323 -9.40 8.60 -16.57
N PHE A 324 -8.50 8.76 -17.55
CA PHE A 324 -8.42 9.94 -18.41
C PHE A 324 -9.67 10.12 -19.25
N ARG A 325 -10.16 9.05 -19.88
CA ARG A 325 -11.40 9.08 -20.68
C ARG A 325 -12.61 9.48 -19.83
N GLU A 326 -12.77 8.89 -18.65
CA GLU A 326 -13.88 9.21 -17.75
C GLU A 326 -13.76 10.65 -17.20
N SER A 327 -12.54 11.10 -16.87
CA SER A 327 -12.32 12.46 -16.37
C SER A 327 -12.69 13.55 -17.39
N ILE A 328 -12.66 13.26 -18.68
CA ILE A 328 -13.00 14.21 -19.75
C ILE A 328 -14.52 14.33 -19.98
N ALA A 329 -15.32 13.34 -19.57
CA ALA A 329 -16.78 13.44 -19.52
C ALA A 329 -17.49 13.90 -20.82
N GLY A 330 -16.89 13.67 -21.99
CA GLY A 330 -17.43 14.15 -23.27
C GLY A 330 -17.08 15.60 -23.64
N GLN A 331 -16.20 16.28 -22.89
CA GLN A 331 -15.59 17.53 -23.34
C GLN A 331 -14.62 17.27 -24.51
N LYS A 332 -14.67 18.11 -25.56
CA LYS A 332 -13.73 18.00 -26.68
C LYS A 332 -12.31 18.32 -26.20
N LEU A 333 -11.35 17.44 -26.53
CA LEU A 333 -9.92 17.58 -26.19
C LEU A 333 -9.27 18.84 -26.77
N PHE A 334 -9.83 19.36 -27.86
CA PHE A 334 -9.43 20.60 -28.50
C PHE A 334 -10.63 21.54 -28.55
N PRO A 335 -10.50 22.80 -28.11
CA PRO A 335 -11.43 23.86 -28.46
C PRO A 335 -11.56 23.93 -29.99
N GLU A 336 -12.78 24.06 -30.52
CA GLU A 336 -13.00 24.20 -31.97
C GLU A 336 -12.27 25.41 -32.57
N ASP A 337 -11.93 26.40 -31.73
CA ASP A 337 -11.19 27.60 -32.10
C ASP A 337 -9.69 27.38 -32.43
N LEU A 338 -9.13 26.19 -32.15
CA LEU A 338 -7.72 25.87 -32.47
C LEU A 338 -7.53 25.22 -33.85
N LEU A 339 -8.62 24.88 -34.55
CA LEU A 339 -8.60 24.26 -35.89
C LEU A 339 -9.37 25.09 -36.95
N GLY A 340 -9.74 26.32 -36.62
CA GLY A 340 -10.44 27.27 -37.50
C GLY A 340 -9.52 28.32 -38.09
#